data_AF-A0A961U6S1-F1
#
_entry.id   AF-A0A961U6S1-F1
#
_cell.length_a   1.000
_cell.length_b   1.000
_cell.length_c   1.000
_cell.angle_alpha   90.00
_cell.angle_beta   90.00
_cell.angle_gamma   90.00
#
_symmetry.space_group_name_H-M   'P 1'
#
loop_
_entity.id
_entity.type
_entity.pdbx_description
1 polymer ?
#
loop_
_entity_poly.entity_id
_entity_poly.type
_entity_poly.pdbx_seq_one_letter_code
_entity_poly.pdbx_strand_id
1 'polypeptide(L)' 'MSRTARAAVFAVAGYFAGAMAGLALVSMFSGNGHDKSMEMVMTAAFFTGPVGAVIGLLAGLRQPAEPGATDES' A
#
# COMPACT_ATOMS: atom_id res chain seq x y z
N MET A 1 -20.23 4.13 -3.70
CA MET A 1 -19.00 4.87 -3.30
C MET A 1 -18.43 5.54 -4.54
N SER A 2 -18.11 6.84 -4.50
CA SER A 2 -17.52 7.53 -5.66
C SER A 2 -16.12 6.98 -5.97
N ARG A 3 -15.65 7.13 -7.21
CA ARG A 3 -14.31 6.68 -7.63
C ARG A 3 -13.21 7.26 -6.73
N THR A 4 -13.34 8.54 -6.38
CA THR A 4 -12.43 9.24 -5.47
C THR A 4 -12.48 8.70 -4.05
N ALA A 5 -13.67 8.45 -3.50
CA ALA A 5 -13.82 7.85 -2.18
C ALA A 5 -13.22 6.45 -2.12
N ARG A 6 -13.41 5.64 -3.17
CA ARG A 6 -12.76 4.32 -3.27
C ARG A 6 -11.24 4.44 -3.31
N ALA A 7 -10.72 5.33 -4.16
CA ALA A 7 -9.28 5.57 -4.27
C ALA A 7 -8.68 6.01 -2.92
N ALA A 8 -9.36 6.86 -2.17
CA ALA A 8 -8.94 7.28 -0.83
C ALA A 8 -8.91 6.10 0.17
N VAL A 9 -9.96 5.26 0.21
CA VAL A 9 -9.99 4.07 1.07
C VAL A 9 -8.83 3.12 0.74
N PHE A 10 -8.61 2.86 -0.55
CA PHE A 10 -7.52 1.98 -0.98
C PHE A 10 -6.14 2.59 -0.71
N ALA A 11 -5.98 3.91 -0.82
CA ALA A 11 -4.74 4.59 -0.45
C ALA A 11 -4.43 4.44 1.04
N VAL A 12 -5.43 4.61 1.91
CA VAL A 12 -5.28 4.42 3.36
C VAL A 12 -4.96 2.96 3.68
N ALA A 13 -5.70 2.01 3.09
CA ALA A 13 -5.42 0.58 3.27
C ALA A 13 -4.02 0.20 2.77
N GLY A 14 -3.62 0.73 1.62
CA GLY A 14 -2.28 0.56 1.04
C GLY A 14 -1.19 1.13 1.94
N TYR A 15 -1.42 2.28 2.58
CA TYR A 15 -0.48 2.84 3.55
C TYR A 15 -0.20 1.87 4.70
N PHE A 16 -1.26 1.35 5.33
CA PHE A 16 -1.10 0.40 6.44
C PHE A 16 -0.44 -0.91 5.99
N ALA A 17 -0.82 -1.44 4.83
CA ALA A 17 -0.18 -2.64 4.27
C ALA A 17 1.32 -2.42 4.00
N GLY A 18 1.67 -1.29 3.39
CA GLY A 18 3.06 -0.90 3.13
C GLY A 18 3.85 -0.65 4.41
N ALA A 19 3.26 -0.02 5.42
CA ALA A 19 3.89 0.18 6.72
C ALA A 19 4.17 -1.17 7.41
N MET A 20 3.21 -2.09 7.45
CA MET A 20 3.42 -3.44 8.00
C MET A 20 4.51 -4.20 7.24
N ALA A 21 4.55 -4.09 5.92
CA ALA A 21 5.62 -4.67 5.11
C ALA A 21 7.00 -4.08 5.48
N GLY A 22 7.09 -2.76 5.69
CA GLY A 22 8.34 -2.10 6.11
C GLY A 22 8.83 -2.56 7.49
N LEU A 23 7.92 -2.68 8.45
CA LEU A 23 8.24 -3.24 9.77
C LEU A 23 8.80 -4.66 9.64
N ALA A 24 8.14 -5.52 8.85
CA ALA A 24 8.57 -6.90 8.64
C ALA A 24 9.93 -6.98 7.92
N LEU A 25 10.11 -6.21 6.85
CA LEU A 25 11.35 -6.19 6.07
C LEU A 25 12.55 -5.76 6.93
N VAL A 26 12.44 -4.65 7.66
CA VAL A 26 13.53 -4.19 8.52
C VAL A 26 13.78 -5.17 9.67
N SER A 27 12.72 -5.74 10.27
CA SER A 27 12.86 -6.75 11.32
C SER A 27 13.66 -7.97 10.85
N MET A 28 13.39 -8.45 9.64
CA MET A 28 14.00 -9.66 9.06
C MET A 28 15.40 -9.43 8.49
N PHE A 29 15.62 -8.30 7.81
CA PHE A 29 16.81 -8.09 6.99
C PHE A 29 17.80 -7.07 7.55
N SER A 30 17.40 -6.18 8.47
CA SER A 30 18.33 -5.19 9.02
C SER A 30 19.28 -5.83 10.05
N GLY A 31 20.57 -5.56 9.87
CA GLY A 31 21.64 -5.94 10.81
C GLY A 31 21.91 -4.87 11.88
N ASN A 32 21.14 -3.79 11.93
CA ASN A 32 21.32 -2.72 12.91
C ASN A 32 21.03 -3.21 14.33
N GLY A 33 22.06 -3.25 15.18
CA GLY A 33 21.98 -3.75 16.56
C GLY A 33 21.79 -2.66 17.61
N HIS A 34 21.91 -1.38 17.25
CA HIS A 34 21.78 -0.27 18.20
C HIS A 34 20.36 0.30 18.20
N ASP A 35 19.81 0.65 17.02
CA ASP A 35 18.56 1.44 16.92
C ASP A 35 17.54 0.82 15.93
N LYS A 36 17.41 -0.50 15.95
CA LYS A 36 16.52 -1.23 15.02
C LYS A 36 15.06 -0.80 15.10
N SER A 37 14.58 -0.49 16.30
CA SER A 37 13.20 -0.04 16.51
C SER A 37 12.92 1.29 15.81
N MET A 38 13.86 2.22 15.87
CA MET A 38 13.72 3.53 15.23
C MET A 38 13.80 3.40 13.70
N GLU A 39 14.75 2.60 13.20
CA GLU A 39 14.84 2.27 11.77
C GLU A 39 13.53 1.68 11.24
N MET A 40 12.96 0.68 11.94
CA MET A 40 11.68 0.07 11.58
C MET A 40 10.57 1.12 11.46
N VAL A 41 10.39 1.97 12.46
CA VAL A 41 9.31 2.97 12.48
C VAL A 41 9.51 4.02 11.39
N MET A 42 10.74 4.51 11.21
CA MET A 42 11.03 5.54 10.19
C MET A 42 10.82 5.00 8.78
N THR A 43 11.33 3.79 8.49
CA THR A 43 11.14 3.15 7.18
C THR A 43 9.68 2.86 6.90
N ALA A 44 8.95 2.32 7.89
CA ALA A 44 7.54 2.01 7.75
C ALA A 44 6.67 3.25 7.53
N ALA A 45 6.86 4.31 8.34
CA ALA A 45 6.01 5.48 8.34
C ALA A 45 6.28 6.44 7.16
N PHE A 46 7.55 6.59 6.76
CA PHE A 46 7.97 7.61 5.78
C PHE A 46 8.37 7.05 4.42
N PHE A 47 8.56 5.74 4.27
CA PHE A 47 8.92 5.16 2.99
C PHE A 47 7.94 4.08 2.53
N THR A 48 7.90 2.91 3.19
CA THR A 48 7.10 1.79 2.68
C THR A 48 5.60 2.04 2.83
N GLY A 49 5.17 2.74 3.88
CA GLY A 49 3.79 3.22 4.04
C GLY A 49 3.36 4.12 2.88
N PRO A 50 4.03 5.26 2.63
CA PRO A 50 3.73 6.12 1.49
C PRO A 50 3.77 5.40 0.13
N VAL A 51 4.75 4.50 -0.10
CA VAL A 51 4.79 3.66 -1.31
C VAL A 51 3.55 2.77 -1.42
N GLY A 52 3.17 2.10 -0.34
CA GLY A 52 1.95 1.30 -0.28
C GLY A 52 0.69 2.14 -0.53
N ALA A 53 0.64 3.37 -0.03
CA ALA A 53 -0.47 4.29 -0.27
C ALA A 53 -0.63 4.66 -1.75
N VAL A 54 0.48 4.91 -2.45
CA VAL A 54 0.48 5.17 -3.90
C VAL A 54 -0.01 3.94 -4.66
N ILE A 55 0.46 2.74 -4.32
CA ILE A 55 0.00 1.49 -4.94
C ILE A 55 -1.51 1.32 -4.71
N GLY A 56 -1.97 1.52 -3.48
CA GLY A 56 -3.40 1.47 -3.12
C GLY A 56 -4.23 2.49 -3.90
N LEU A 57 -3.77 3.75 -3.99
CA LEU A 57 -4.43 4.79 -4.77
C LEU A 57 -4.60 4.37 -6.23
N LEU A 58 -3.52 3.89 -6.87
CA LEU A 58 -3.56 3.43 -8.25
C LEU A 58 -4.51 2.24 -8.44
N ALA A 59 -4.56 1.32 -7.48
CA ALA A 59 -5.50 0.21 -7.50
C ALA A 59 -6.96 0.69 -7.38
N GLY A 60 -7.25 1.63 -6.47
CA GLY A 60 -8.61 2.16 -6.27
C GLY A 60 -9.12 3.01 -7.43
N LEU A 61 -8.23 3.60 -8.22
CA LEU A 61 -8.56 4.34 -9.45
C LEU A 61 -8.93 3.44 -10.63
N ARG A 62 -8.52 2.17 -10.64
CA ARG A 62 -8.82 1.22 -11.72
C ARG A 62 -10.32 0.99 -11.84
N GLN A 63 -10.88 1.10 -13.05
CA GLN A 63 -12.28 0.76 -13.28
C GLN A 63 -12.50 -0.74 -13.06
N PRO A 64 -13.54 -1.16 -12.33
CA PRO A 64 -13.94 -2.56 -12.38
C PRO A 64 -14.31 -2.88 -13.84
N ALA A 65 -13.79 -3.97 -14.38
CA ALA A 65 -14.12 -4.42 -15.73
C ALA A 65 -15.64 -4.61 -15.81
N GLU A 66 -16.27 -4.09 -16.88
CA GLU A 66 -17.69 -4.35 -17.12
C GLU A 66 -17.90 -5.85 -17.28
N PRO A 67 -18.74 -6.49 -16.44
CA PRO A 67 -19.18 -7.85 -16.70
C PRO A 67 -20.19 -7.80 -17.85
N GLY A 68 -19.77 -8.10 -19.08
CA GLY A 68 -20.71 -8.26 -20.19
C GLY A 68 -20.21 -8.08 -21.63
N ALA A 69 -18.94 -7.74 -21.89
CA ALA A 69 -18.47 -7.46 -23.26
C ALA A 69 -18.05 -8.70 -24.07
N THR A 70 -18.73 -9.84 -23.89
CA THR A 70 -18.61 -11.01 -24.79
C THR A 70 -19.98 -11.64 -24.99
N ASP A 71 -20.79 -11.05 -25.87
CA ASP A 71 -21.58 -11.82 -26.82
C ASP A 71 -21.89 -10.89 -28.00
N GLU A 72 -21.87 -11.45 -29.20
CA GLU A 72 -22.14 -10.81 -30.50
C GLU A 72 -20.94 -10.22 -31.26
N SER A 73 -20.16 -11.12 -31.88
CA SER A 73 -19.96 -11.14 -33.35
C SER A 73 -19.35 -12.47 -33.81
#